data_AF-A0A8D8HXU5-F1
#
_entry.id   AF-A0A8D8HXU5-F1
#
_cell.length_a   1.000
_cell.length_b   1.000
_cell.length_c   1.000
_cell.angle_alpha   90.00
_cell.angle_beta   90.00
_cell.angle_gamma   90.00
#
_symmetry.space_group_name_H-M   'P 1'
#
loop_
_entity.id
_entity.type
_entity.pdbx_description
1 polymer ?
#
loop_
_entity_poly.entity_id
_entity_poly.type
_entity_poly.pdbx_seq_one_letter_code
_entity_poly.pdbx_strand_id
1 'polypeptide(L)'
;MYGFVNYALELLVLKNFGTNIWEQIKKQAQVNMEGQFLVRQIYEDDITYNLIEAAVDILNIPAGDILELFGKTFFEFCQDSGYDKILQVLGATPRDFLQNLDALHDHLGTLYPGMRAPSFRCTETDGQLVLHYYSERPGLEHIVIGIVKAVASKLHGVDVEIKIIRRKGDPIDDKPKSAPPVQPVPTPIPVVPAAATPTVVDNRPVPIFISADPAAAEL
;
A
#
# COMPACT_ATOMS: atom_id res chain seq x y z
N MET A 1 10.81 -0.08 13.98
CA MET A 1 9.93 0.88 13.30
C MET A 1 10.12 2.28 13.89
N TYR A 2 10.02 3.35 13.09
CA TYR A 2 9.99 4.71 13.68
C TYR A 2 8.71 4.95 14.46
N GLY A 3 8.82 5.66 15.58
CA GLY A 3 7.70 6.08 16.40
C GLY A 3 6.67 6.91 15.63
N PHE A 4 7.07 7.58 14.53
CA PHE A 4 6.15 8.24 13.61
C PHE A 4 5.06 7.28 13.08
N VAL A 5 5.44 6.05 12.72
CA VAL A 5 4.50 5.03 12.22
C VAL A 5 3.66 4.47 13.37
N ASN A 6 4.28 4.16 14.51
CA ASN A 6 3.55 3.65 15.68
C ASN A 6 2.55 4.67 16.24
N TYR A 7 2.92 5.96 16.22
CA TYR A 7 2.05 7.05 16.62
C TYR A 7 0.86 7.21 15.67
N ALA A 8 1.08 7.06 14.36
CA ALA A 8 -0.03 7.04 13.40
C ALA A 8 -0.99 5.87 13.67
N LEU A 9 -0.48 4.72 14.11
CA LEU A 9 -1.30 3.55 14.46
C LEU A 9 -2.09 3.79 15.75
N GLU A 10 -1.47 4.40 16.76
CA GLU A 10 -2.16 4.90 17.94
C GLU A 10 -3.29 5.88 17.56
N LEU A 11 -3.01 6.86 16.69
CA LEU A 11 -4.00 7.82 16.22
C LEU A 11 -5.14 7.17 15.45
N LEU A 12 -4.88 6.15 14.61
CA LEU A 12 -5.93 5.37 13.96
C LEU A 12 -6.88 4.79 15.00
N VAL A 13 -6.35 4.12 16.02
CA VAL A 13 -7.18 3.47 17.03
C VAL A 13 -7.97 4.52 17.81
N LEU A 14 -7.32 5.61 18.23
CA LEU A 14 -7.96 6.68 18.98
C LEU A 14 -9.08 7.36 18.18
N LYS A 15 -8.87 7.63 16.89
CA LYS A 15 -9.87 8.30 16.03
C LYS A 15 -11.06 7.40 15.72
N ASN A 16 -10.84 6.11 15.50
CA ASN A 16 -11.88 5.20 14.99
C ASN A 16 -12.57 4.39 16.10
N PHE A 17 -11.86 4.06 17.18
CA PHE A 17 -12.34 3.13 18.22
C PHE A 17 -12.25 3.73 19.64
N GLY A 18 -11.56 4.85 19.81
CA GLY A 18 -11.49 5.60 21.05
C GLY A 18 -10.46 5.07 22.05
N THR A 19 -10.29 5.83 23.14
CA THR A 19 -9.24 5.60 24.15
C THR A 19 -9.36 4.27 24.88
N ASN A 20 -10.58 3.79 25.16
CA ASN A 20 -10.76 2.51 25.87
C ASN A 20 -10.18 1.32 25.07
N ILE A 21 -10.47 1.28 23.77
CA ILE A 21 -9.95 0.23 22.88
C ILE A 21 -8.44 0.35 22.74
N TRP A 22 -7.91 1.58 22.64
CA TRP A 22 -6.47 1.80 22.62
C TRP A 22 -5.76 1.24 23.86
N GLU A 23 -6.26 1.52 25.06
CA GLU A 23 -5.67 1.02 26.30
C GLU A 23 -5.71 -0.51 26.38
N GLN A 24 -6.78 -1.15 25.88
CA GLN A 24 -6.86 -2.61 25.79
C GLN A 24 -5.80 -3.18 24.84
N ILE A 25 -5.66 -2.59 23.65
CA ILE A 25 -4.66 -3.00 22.65
C ILE A 25 -3.25 -2.83 23.21
N LYS A 26 -2.95 -1.67 23.81
CA LYS A 26 -1.65 -1.37 24.41
C LYS A 26 -1.28 -2.38 25.51
N LYS A 27 -2.26 -2.73 26.35
CA LYS A 27 -2.09 -3.74 27.41
C LYS A 27 -1.84 -5.13 26.85
N GLN A 28 -2.61 -5.56 25.85
CA GLN A 28 -2.47 -6.88 25.23
C GLN A 28 -1.17 -7.02 24.44
N ALA A 29 -0.75 -5.96 23.74
CA ALA A 29 0.53 -5.89 23.03
C ALA A 29 1.76 -5.76 23.94
N GLN A 30 1.56 -5.75 25.28
CA GLN A 30 2.61 -5.63 26.29
C GLN A 30 3.47 -4.37 26.14
N VAL A 31 2.87 -3.29 25.65
CA VAL A 31 3.54 -2.02 25.41
C VAL A 31 3.58 -1.20 26.70
N ASN A 32 4.62 -1.46 27.50
CA ASN A 32 4.85 -0.83 28.81
C ASN A 32 5.51 0.55 28.67
N MET A 33 4.81 1.51 28.08
CA MET A 33 5.25 2.91 28.04
C MET A 33 4.14 3.84 28.52
N GLU A 34 4.51 4.91 29.22
CA GLU A 34 3.57 5.98 29.58
C GLU A 34 3.48 7.00 28.46
N GLY A 35 2.26 7.46 28.16
CA GLY A 35 2.00 8.44 27.11
C GLY A 35 2.04 7.86 25.69
N GLN A 36 2.41 8.73 24.74
CA GLN A 36 2.35 8.53 23.30
C GLN A 36 3.72 8.11 22.73
N PHE A 37 3.71 7.46 21.56
CA PHE A 37 4.94 7.18 20.83
C PHE A 37 5.73 8.45 20.48
N LEU A 38 7.04 8.45 20.77
CA LEU A 38 7.92 9.55 20.39
C LEU A 38 8.26 9.44 18.90
N VAL A 39 7.78 10.38 18.09
CA VAL A 39 7.84 10.31 16.62
C VAL A 39 9.25 10.16 16.02
N ARG A 40 10.29 10.68 16.72
CA ARG A 40 11.70 10.61 16.28
C ARG A 40 12.49 9.44 16.90
N GLN A 41 11.87 8.62 17.72
CA GLN A 41 12.50 7.44 18.32
C GLN A 41 12.32 6.21 17.42
N ILE A 42 13.33 5.35 17.38
CA ILE A 42 13.23 4.03 16.75
C ILE A 42 12.83 3.02 17.83
N TYR A 43 11.82 2.22 17.52
CA TYR A 43 11.31 1.12 18.32
C TYR A 43 11.61 -0.21 17.62
N GLU A 44 11.60 -1.32 18.36
CA GLU A 44 11.65 -2.65 17.75
C GLU A 44 10.43 -2.90 16.85
N ASP A 45 10.62 -3.63 15.74
CA ASP A 45 9.53 -3.92 14.81
C ASP A 45 8.43 -4.79 15.47
N ASP A 46 8.81 -5.64 16.43
CA ASP A 46 7.91 -6.48 17.25
C ASP A 46 6.81 -5.67 17.94
N ILE A 47 7.10 -4.43 18.36
CA ILE A 47 6.09 -3.57 18.99
C ILE A 47 4.96 -3.28 18.00
N THR A 48 5.29 -3.02 16.73
CA THR A 48 4.29 -2.74 15.69
C THR A 48 3.47 -4.01 15.39
N TYR A 49 4.13 -5.17 15.27
CA TYR A 49 3.43 -6.44 15.02
C TYR A 49 2.50 -6.81 16.18
N ASN A 50 2.97 -6.73 17.42
CA ASN A 50 2.16 -7.02 18.61
C ASN A 50 0.94 -6.09 18.72
N LEU A 51 1.09 -4.81 18.36
CA LEU A 51 -0.04 -3.88 18.32
C LEU A 51 -1.08 -4.26 17.28
N ILE A 52 -0.65 -4.69 16.09
CA ILE A 52 -1.55 -5.13 15.02
C ILE A 52 -2.26 -6.42 15.45
N GLU A 53 -1.54 -7.40 15.98
CA GLU A 53 -2.12 -8.67 16.46
C GLU A 53 -3.14 -8.43 17.59
N ALA A 54 -2.79 -7.60 18.58
CA ALA A 54 -3.72 -7.22 19.63
C ALA A 54 -4.96 -6.49 19.08
N ALA A 55 -4.79 -5.62 18.07
CA ALA A 55 -5.91 -4.96 17.42
C ALA A 55 -6.80 -5.94 16.67
N VAL A 56 -6.25 -6.94 15.99
CA VAL A 56 -7.01 -8.01 15.33
C VAL A 56 -7.88 -8.75 16.34
N ASP A 57 -7.31 -9.15 17.47
CA ASP A 57 -8.02 -9.91 18.50
C ASP A 57 -9.13 -9.08 19.17
N ILE A 58 -8.86 -7.82 19.50
CA ILE A 58 -9.80 -6.96 20.23
C ILE A 58 -10.90 -6.43 19.33
N LEU A 59 -10.57 -6.04 18.09
CA LEU A 59 -11.53 -5.49 17.14
C LEU A 59 -12.29 -6.58 16.39
N ASN A 60 -11.76 -7.82 16.38
CA ASN A 60 -12.26 -8.93 15.59
C ASN A 60 -12.35 -8.59 14.09
N ILE A 61 -11.34 -7.88 13.60
CA ILE A 61 -11.17 -7.48 12.18
C ILE A 61 -9.91 -8.16 11.64
N PRO A 62 -9.94 -8.73 10.42
CA PRO A 62 -8.75 -9.33 9.82
C PRO A 62 -7.57 -8.36 9.73
N ALA A 63 -6.35 -8.86 9.94
CA ALA A 63 -5.13 -8.04 9.90
C ALA A 63 -5.00 -7.23 8.61
N GLY A 64 -5.33 -7.84 7.46
CA GLY A 64 -5.28 -7.16 6.16
C GLY A 64 -6.17 -5.92 6.11
N ASP A 65 -7.39 -6.00 6.64
CA ASP A 65 -8.34 -4.89 6.64
C ASP A 65 -7.89 -3.77 7.61
N ILE A 66 -7.35 -4.14 8.78
CA ILE A 66 -6.76 -3.17 9.72
C ILE A 66 -5.57 -2.45 9.08
N LEU A 67 -4.68 -3.20 8.41
CA LEU A 67 -3.50 -2.65 7.75
C LEU A 67 -3.86 -1.77 6.55
N GLU A 68 -4.88 -2.14 5.77
CA GLU A 68 -5.40 -1.29 4.69
C GLU A 68 -6.00 0.01 5.23
N LEU A 69 -6.78 -0.08 6.31
CA LEU A 69 -7.32 1.10 6.98
C LEU A 69 -6.18 1.98 7.53
N PHE A 70 -5.17 1.35 8.14
CA PHE A 70 -3.98 2.02 8.61
C PHE A 70 -3.22 2.73 7.49
N GLY A 71 -3.04 2.10 6.32
CA GLY A 71 -2.39 2.74 5.18
C GLY A 71 -3.09 4.02 4.73
N LYS A 72 -4.44 4.02 4.73
CA LYS A 72 -5.24 5.22 4.40
C LYS A 72 -5.04 6.32 5.43
N THR A 73 -5.17 5.99 6.72
CA THR A 73 -4.98 6.96 7.82
C THR A 73 -3.54 7.44 7.92
N PHE A 74 -2.56 6.60 7.59
CA PHE A 74 -1.15 6.97 7.56
C PHE A 74 -0.87 8.01 6.48
N PHE A 75 -1.45 7.85 5.29
CA PHE A 75 -1.33 8.86 4.23
C PHE A 75 -1.91 10.22 4.68
N GLU A 76 -3.09 10.21 5.30
CA GLU A 76 -3.70 11.42 5.88
C GLU A 76 -2.81 12.05 6.95
N PHE A 77 -2.28 11.22 7.85
CA PHE A 77 -1.38 11.68 8.90
C PHE A 77 -0.11 12.32 8.32
N CYS A 78 0.44 11.80 7.23
CA CYS A 78 1.57 12.42 6.55
C CYS A 78 1.20 13.81 6.01
N GLN A 79 0.01 13.98 5.42
CA GLN A 79 -0.47 15.29 4.97
C GLN A 79 -0.58 16.28 6.15
N ASP A 80 -1.24 15.86 7.23
CA ASP A 80 -1.43 16.65 8.46
C ASP A 80 -0.11 17.01 9.14
N SER A 81 0.91 16.14 9.01
CA SER A 81 2.25 16.33 9.58
C SER A 81 3.13 17.29 8.77
N GLY A 82 2.59 17.91 7.72
CA GLY A 82 3.29 18.91 6.90
C GLY A 82 3.94 18.36 5.64
N TYR A 83 3.74 17.08 5.31
CA TYR A 83 4.23 16.50 4.04
C TYR A 83 3.26 16.68 2.87
N ASP A 84 2.12 17.34 3.07
CA ASP A 84 1.10 17.53 2.02
C ASP A 84 1.68 18.10 0.71
N LYS A 85 2.47 19.18 0.80
CA LYS A 85 3.07 19.80 -0.39
C LYS A 85 4.02 18.88 -1.13
N ILE A 86 4.85 18.11 -0.42
CA ILE A 86 5.80 17.20 -1.07
C ILE A 86 5.06 16.02 -1.70
N LEU A 87 4.03 15.49 -1.02
CA LEU A 87 3.21 14.39 -1.54
C LEU A 87 2.46 14.77 -2.82
N GLN A 88 1.97 16.01 -2.93
CA GLN A 88 1.29 16.51 -4.13
C GLN A 88 2.21 16.65 -5.35
N VAL A 89 3.53 16.80 -5.16
CA VAL A 89 4.48 17.00 -6.27
C VAL A 89 5.23 15.71 -6.65
N LEU A 90 4.93 14.58 -6.01
CA LEU A 90 5.57 13.29 -6.35
C LEU A 90 5.13 12.72 -7.69
N GLY A 91 4.03 13.19 -8.27
CA GLY A 91 3.60 12.69 -9.57
C GLY A 91 2.25 13.22 -10.01
N ALA A 92 2.00 13.17 -11.32
CA ALA A 92 0.70 13.52 -11.91
C ALA A 92 -0.27 12.33 -11.92
N THR A 93 0.26 11.10 -11.85
CA THR A 93 -0.49 9.86 -11.81
C THR A 93 -0.09 8.99 -10.59
N PRO A 94 -0.93 8.02 -10.18
CA PRO A 94 -0.56 7.07 -9.13
C PRO A 94 0.73 6.30 -9.42
N ARG A 95 1.00 6.02 -10.72
CA ARG A 95 2.26 5.39 -11.17
C ARG A 95 3.45 6.29 -10.89
N ASP A 96 3.38 7.57 -11.28
CA ASP A 96 4.46 8.53 -11.08
C ASP A 96 4.75 8.71 -9.58
N PHE A 97 3.68 8.85 -8.78
CA PHE A 97 3.79 8.93 -7.33
C PHE A 97 4.58 7.75 -6.75
N LEU A 98 4.22 6.53 -7.15
CA LEU A 98 4.86 5.31 -6.68
C LEU A 98 6.32 5.20 -7.13
N GLN A 99 6.64 5.61 -8.36
CA GLN A 99 8.02 5.59 -8.86
C GLN A 99 8.93 6.61 -8.17
N ASN A 100 8.37 7.73 -7.73
CA ASN A 100 9.12 8.79 -7.05
C ASN A 100 9.16 8.65 -5.52
N LEU A 101 8.47 7.65 -4.96
CA LEU A 101 8.39 7.45 -3.51
C LEU A 101 9.75 7.09 -2.90
N ASP A 102 10.60 6.38 -3.64
CA ASP A 102 11.96 6.07 -3.21
C ASP A 102 12.81 7.33 -3.04
N ALA A 103 12.70 8.31 -3.94
CA ALA A 103 13.41 9.58 -3.81
C ALA A 103 12.96 10.39 -2.59
N LEU A 104 11.65 10.33 -2.25
CA LEU A 104 11.15 10.88 -0.99
C LEU A 104 11.79 10.18 0.20
N HIS A 105 11.83 8.84 0.18
CA HIS A 105 12.43 8.05 1.25
C HIS A 105 13.92 8.35 1.41
N ASP A 106 14.67 8.50 0.33
CA ASP A 106 16.09 8.90 0.39
C ASP A 106 16.24 10.28 1.04
N HIS A 107 15.42 11.25 0.65
CA HIS A 107 15.41 12.58 1.27
C HIS A 107 15.08 12.51 2.77
N LEU A 108 14.02 11.79 3.14
CA LEU A 108 13.63 11.59 4.53
C LEU A 108 14.70 10.85 5.33
N GLY A 109 15.47 9.95 4.71
CA GLY A 109 16.59 9.25 5.35
C GLY A 109 17.67 10.20 5.88
N THR A 110 17.83 11.37 5.26
CA THR A 110 18.75 12.42 5.75
C THR A 110 18.24 13.10 7.03
N LEU A 111 16.92 13.11 7.26
CA LEU A 111 16.25 13.74 8.40
C LEU A 111 15.97 12.74 9.54
N TYR A 112 15.90 11.45 9.19
CA TYR A 112 15.58 10.33 10.08
C TYR A 112 16.72 9.30 10.06
N PRO A 113 17.79 9.52 10.86
CA PRO A 113 18.94 8.61 10.90
C PRO A 113 18.55 7.19 11.35
N GLY A 114 18.83 6.19 10.51
CA GLY A 114 18.45 4.79 10.77
C GLY A 114 17.08 4.41 10.19
N MET A 115 16.50 5.25 9.34
CA MET A 115 15.27 4.90 8.61
C MET A 115 15.51 3.75 7.64
N ARG A 116 14.75 2.68 7.86
CA ARG A 116 14.68 1.52 6.97
C ARG A 116 13.37 1.59 6.20
N ALA A 117 13.40 2.26 5.05
CA ALA A 117 12.23 2.48 4.21
C ALA A 117 12.06 1.35 3.19
N PRO A 118 10.82 1.03 2.78
CA PRO A 118 10.59 0.14 1.65
C PRO A 118 10.92 0.82 0.31
N SER A 119 11.17 0.01 -0.70
CA SER A 119 11.40 0.45 -2.09
C SER A 119 10.27 -0.01 -3.02
N PHE A 120 9.98 0.80 -4.03
CA PHE A 120 8.89 0.59 -4.97
C PHE A 120 9.36 0.66 -6.41
N ARG A 121 8.95 -0.30 -7.24
CA ARG A 121 9.14 -0.24 -8.70
C ARG A 121 7.82 -0.49 -9.39
N CYS A 122 7.59 0.19 -10.50
CA CYS A 122 6.41 -0.02 -11.32
C CYS A 122 6.82 -0.58 -12.69
N THR A 123 6.21 -1.69 -13.09
CA THR A 123 6.27 -2.23 -14.47
C THR A 123 4.87 -2.35 -15.04
N GLU A 124 4.76 -2.42 -16.36
CA GLU A 124 3.48 -2.69 -17.03
C GLU A 124 3.49 -4.09 -17.62
N THR A 125 2.39 -4.83 -17.46
CA THR A 125 2.22 -6.18 -18.01
C THR A 125 0.76 -6.33 -18.43
N ASP A 126 0.51 -6.72 -19.68
CA ASP A 126 -0.83 -6.90 -20.24
C ASP A 126 -1.77 -5.68 -20.06
N GLY A 127 -1.21 -4.47 -20.12
CA GLY A 127 -1.95 -3.21 -19.92
C GLY A 127 -2.32 -2.92 -18.46
N GLN A 128 -1.73 -3.66 -17.51
CA GLN A 128 -1.95 -3.51 -16.07
C GLN A 128 -0.68 -3.02 -15.38
N LEU A 129 -0.84 -2.20 -14.35
CA LEU A 129 0.30 -1.72 -13.55
C LEU A 129 0.67 -2.77 -12.51
N VAL A 130 1.93 -3.18 -12.51
CA VAL A 130 2.51 -4.08 -11.50
C VAL A 130 3.46 -3.27 -10.61
N LEU A 131 3.09 -3.14 -9.35
CA LEU A 131 3.88 -2.53 -8.28
C LEU A 131 4.73 -3.61 -7.60
N HIS A 132 6.04 -3.53 -7.76
CA HIS A 132 6.99 -4.33 -7.00
C HIS A 132 7.30 -3.64 -5.68
N TYR A 133 7.04 -4.34 -4.58
CA TYR A 133 7.22 -3.84 -3.22
C TYR A 133 8.35 -4.62 -2.53
N TYR A 134 9.39 -3.90 -2.12
CA TYR A 134 10.57 -4.46 -1.46
C TYR A 134 10.65 -3.96 -0.03
N SER A 135 10.68 -4.90 0.92
CA SER A 135 10.90 -4.58 2.33
C SER A 135 11.59 -5.72 3.08
N GLU A 136 12.37 -5.33 4.07
CA GLU A 136 12.88 -6.23 5.10
C GLU A 136 11.77 -6.73 6.03
N ARG A 137 10.69 -5.94 6.19
CA ARG A 137 9.58 -6.21 7.12
C ARG A 137 8.49 -7.06 6.46
N PRO A 138 8.29 -8.32 6.87
CA PRO A 138 7.27 -9.19 6.30
C PRO A 138 5.85 -8.82 6.76
N GLY A 139 4.84 -9.07 5.93
CA GLY A 139 3.42 -8.98 6.32
C GLY A 139 2.81 -7.57 6.33
N LEU A 140 3.57 -6.54 5.95
CA LEU A 140 3.12 -5.14 5.93
C LEU A 140 2.61 -4.68 4.56
N GLU A 141 2.47 -5.58 3.58
CA GLU A 141 2.05 -5.22 2.21
C GLU A 141 0.65 -4.59 2.14
N HIS A 142 -0.24 -4.94 3.06
CA HIS A 142 -1.60 -4.37 3.10
C HIS A 142 -1.61 -2.87 3.46
N ILE A 143 -0.58 -2.38 4.15
CA ILE A 143 -0.40 -0.94 4.38
C ILE A 143 -0.24 -0.22 3.05
N VAL A 144 0.57 -0.79 2.15
CA VAL A 144 0.81 -0.24 0.81
C VAL A 144 -0.48 -0.19 0.01
N ILE A 145 -1.32 -1.22 0.11
CA ILE A 145 -2.65 -1.23 -0.52
C ILE A 145 -3.48 -0.03 -0.04
N GLY A 146 -3.52 0.21 1.27
CA GLY A 146 -4.21 1.36 1.86
C GLY A 146 -3.67 2.70 1.35
N ILE A 147 -2.35 2.87 1.31
CA ILE A 147 -1.68 4.09 0.82
C ILE A 147 -2.01 4.33 -0.66
N VAL A 148 -1.88 3.32 -1.51
CA VAL A 148 -2.13 3.47 -2.96
C VAL A 148 -3.59 3.82 -3.23
N LYS A 149 -4.54 3.19 -2.55
CA LYS A 149 -5.96 3.56 -2.63
C LYS A 149 -6.20 5.00 -2.18
N ALA A 150 -5.54 5.45 -1.10
CA ALA A 150 -5.66 6.82 -0.63
C ALA A 150 -5.07 7.84 -1.61
N VAL A 151 -3.89 7.58 -2.17
CA VAL A 151 -3.24 8.42 -3.18
C VAL A 151 -4.11 8.53 -4.43
N ALA A 152 -4.55 7.39 -4.96
CA ALA A 152 -5.39 7.32 -6.15
C ALA A 152 -6.67 8.16 -5.98
N SER A 153 -7.38 7.97 -4.87
CA SER A 153 -8.63 8.65 -4.59
C SER A 153 -8.43 10.14 -4.26
N LYS A 154 -7.51 10.48 -3.34
CA LYS A 154 -7.36 11.84 -2.81
C LYS A 154 -6.54 12.78 -3.68
N LEU A 155 -5.47 12.29 -4.32
CA LEU A 155 -4.59 13.14 -5.13
C LEU A 155 -5.00 13.16 -6.60
N HIS A 156 -5.52 12.03 -7.11
CA HIS A 156 -5.74 11.86 -8.55
C HIS A 156 -7.22 11.66 -8.92
N GLY A 157 -8.12 11.51 -7.96
CA GLY A 157 -9.55 11.33 -8.21
C GLY A 157 -9.89 10.05 -8.98
N VAL A 158 -9.05 9.01 -8.88
CA VAL A 158 -9.24 7.72 -9.56
C VAL A 158 -9.45 6.58 -8.56
N ASP A 159 -10.34 5.66 -8.92
CA ASP A 159 -10.53 4.43 -8.17
C ASP A 159 -9.64 3.32 -8.74
N VAL A 160 -8.94 2.62 -7.85
CA VAL A 160 -8.01 1.53 -8.19
C VAL A 160 -8.40 0.25 -7.47
N GLU A 161 -8.42 -0.85 -8.21
CA GLU A 161 -8.54 -2.18 -7.62
C GLU A 161 -7.14 -2.75 -7.44
N ILE A 162 -6.83 -3.24 -6.24
CA ILE A 162 -5.49 -3.75 -5.91
C ILE A 162 -5.56 -5.22 -5.55
N LYS A 163 -4.72 -6.03 -6.19
CA LYS A 163 -4.61 -7.48 -5.93
C LYS A 163 -3.15 -7.87 -5.69
N ILE A 164 -2.91 -8.64 -4.64
CA ILE A 164 -1.59 -9.24 -4.40
C ILE A 164 -1.45 -10.43 -5.36
N ILE A 165 -0.45 -10.39 -6.24
CA ILE A 165 -0.16 -11.49 -7.19
C ILE A 165 0.99 -12.38 -6.72
N ARG A 166 1.83 -11.85 -5.84
CA ARG A 166 3.00 -12.56 -5.32
C ARG A 166 3.44 -11.98 -3.98
N ARG A 167 3.75 -12.87 -3.04
CA ARG A 167 4.34 -12.56 -1.74
C ARG A 167 5.80 -13.00 -1.68
N LYS A 168 6.53 -12.37 -0.76
CA LYS A 168 7.92 -12.73 -0.45
C LYS A 168 7.95 -14.17 0.08
N GLY A 169 8.67 -15.04 -0.63
CA GLY A 169 8.75 -16.48 -0.31
C GLY A 169 7.87 -17.37 -1.20
N ASP A 170 7.01 -16.80 -2.06
CA ASP A 170 6.30 -17.58 -3.06
C ASP A 170 7.28 -18.17 -4.09
N PRO A 171 7.09 -19.44 -4.51
CA PRO A 171 7.94 -20.07 -5.50
C PRO A 171 8.01 -19.23 -6.78
N ILE A 172 9.22 -19.05 -7.32
CA ILE A 172 9.43 -18.44 -8.63
C ILE A 172 8.89 -19.44 -9.66
N ASP A 173 7.67 -19.22 -10.14
CA ASP A 173 7.14 -19.98 -11.25
C ASP A 173 7.73 -19.38 -12.54
N ASP A 174 8.92 -19.84 -12.94
CA ASP A 174 9.67 -19.41 -14.14
C ASP A 174 8.99 -19.79 -15.47
N LYS A 175 7.74 -20.25 -15.43
CA LYS A 175 6.98 -20.59 -16.63
C LYS A 175 6.12 -19.41 -17.05
N PRO A 176 6.28 -18.88 -18.27
CA PRO A 176 5.27 -17.99 -18.83
C PRO A 176 3.95 -18.73 -18.79
N LYS A 177 2.93 -18.17 -18.12
CA LYS A 177 1.57 -18.70 -18.15
C LYS A 177 1.19 -18.83 -19.62
N SER A 178 1.16 -20.05 -20.13
CA SER A 178 0.71 -20.35 -21.47
C SER A 178 -0.68 -19.73 -21.63
N ALA A 179 -0.85 -18.90 -22.64
CA ALA A 179 -2.13 -18.29 -22.98
C ALA A 179 -3.24 -19.37 -22.97
N PRO A 180 -4.45 -19.05 -22.47
CA PRO A 180 -5.57 -19.97 -22.56
C PRO A 180 -5.76 -20.38 -24.04
N PRO A 181 -6.16 -21.64 -24.32
CA PRO A 181 -6.29 -22.13 -25.68
C PRO A 181 -7.23 -21.22 -26.46
N VAL A 182 -6.71 -20.68 -27.57
CA VAL A 182 -7.48 -19.87 -28.53
C VAL A 182 -8.63 -20.74 -29.03
N GLN A 183 -9.85 -20.41 -28.61
CA GLN A 183 -11.04 -21.00 -29.20
C GLN A 183 -11.08 -20.58 -30.68
N PRO A 184 -11.41 -21.50 -31.61
CA PRO A 184 -11.45 -21.17 -33.02
C PRO A 184 -12.42 -20.02 -33.28
N VAL A 185 -11.91 -18.98 -33.92
CA VAL A 185 -12.69 -17.80 -34.34
C VAL A 185 -13.80 -18.28 -35.29
N PRO A 186 -15.09 -18.04 -35.00
CA PRO A 186 -16.15 -18.31 -35.96
C PRO A 186 -15.98 -17.39 -37.19
N THR A 187 -16.19 -17.97 -38.37
CA THR A 187 -16.08 -17.32 -39.68
C THR A 187 -16.84 -15.99 -39.74
N PRO A 188 -16.29 -14.96 -40.40
CA PRO A 188 -16.91 -13.64 -40.42
C PRO A 188 -18.24 -13.65 -41.20
N ILE A 189 -19.30 -13.20 -40.53
CA ILE A 189 -20.58 -12.84 -41.13
C ILE A 189 -20.40 -11.51 -41.88
N PRO A 190 -20.93 -11.34 -43.10
CA PRO A 190 -20.77 -10.10 -43.86
C PRO A 190 -21.41 -8.90 -43.14
N VAL A 191 -20.64 -7.81 -43.04
CA VAL A 191 -20.97 -6.55 -42.37
C VAL A 191 -21.99 -5.75 -43.19
N VAL A 192 -23.11 -5.38 -42.56
CA VAL A 192 -24.01 -4.32 -43.04
C VAL A 192 -23.60 -3.02 -42.32
N PRO A 193 -23.48 -1.87 -43.01
CA PRO A 193 -23.01 -0.64 -42.37
C PRO A 193 -24.11 -0.02 -41.50
N ALA A 194 -23.84 0.17 -40.21
CA ALA A 194 -24.67 0.95 -39.30
C ALA A 194 -23.90 2.18 -38.79
N ALA A 195 -24.62 3.30 -38.74
CA ALA A 195 -24.14 4.65 -38.54
C ALA A 195 -23.52 4.92 -37.16
N ALA A 196 -22.64 5.93 -37.14
CA ALA A 196 -21.90 6.39 -35.97
C ALA A 196 -22.80 7.01 -34.89
N THR A 197 -22.56 6.63 -33.64
CA THR A 197 -22.97 7.35 -32.42
C THR A 197 -21.77 7.52 -31.49
N PRO A 198 -21.71 8.61 -30.69
CA PRO A 198 -20.48 9.09 -30.09
C PRO A 198 -20.03 8.26 -28.88
N THR A 199 -18.72 8.29 -28.66
CA THR A 199 -17.93 7.63 -27.62
C THR A 199 -18.33 8.07 -26.22
N VAL A 200 -18.69 7.10 -25.38
CA VAL A 200 -18.80 7.24 -23.92
C VAL A 200 -17.40 7.02 -23.32
N VAL A 201 -16.96 7.94 -22.47
CA VAL A 201 -15.70 7.83 -21.71
C VAL A 201 -15.82 6.65 -20.74
N ASP A 202 -14.93 5.67 -20.88
CA ASP A 202 -14.91 4.46 -20.08
C ASP A 202 -14.33 4.75 -18.70
N ASN A 203 -15.20 4.76 -17.68
CA ASN A 203 -14.89 5.12 -16.30
C ASN A 203 -14.55 3.89 -15.43
N ARG A 204 -14.00 2.82 -16.04
CA ARG A 204 -13.70 1.57 -15.34
C ARG A 204 -12.41 1.69 -14.51
N PRO A 205 -12.39 1.15 -13.27
CA PRO A 205 -11.23 1.20 -12.40
C PRO A 205 -10.05 0.43 -13.01
N VAL A 206 -8.87 1.02 -12.95
CA VAL A 206 -7.63 0.43 -13.46
C VAL A 206 -7.05 -0.52 -12.40
N PRO A 207 -6.77 -1.78 -12.72
CA PRO A 207 -6.21 -2.72 -11.76
C PRO A 207 -4.70 -2.47 -11.56
N ILE A 208 -4.26 -2.41 -10.30
CA ILE A 208 -2.86 -2.35 -9.88
C ILE A 208 -2.52 -3.64 -9.12
N PHE A 209 -1.45 -4.33 -9.49
CA PHE A 209 -1.06 -5.60 -8.85
C PHE A 209 0.19 -5.40 -8.02
N ILE A 210 0.23 -5.88 -6.77
CA ILE A 210 1.44 -5.81 -5.93
C ILE A 210 2.17 -7.15 -5.98
N SER A 211 3.46 -7.11 -6.29
CA SER A 211 4.40 -8.24 -6.26
C SER A 211 5.51 -7.95 -5.24
N ALA A 212 5.68 -8.79 -4.23
CA ALA A 212 6.87 -8.76 -3.38
C ALA A 212 7.91 -9.74 -3.96
N ASP A 213 8.91 -9.22 -4.68
CA ASP A 213 9.93 -10.05 -5.33
C ASP A 213 11.14 -10.28 -4.39
N PRO A 214 11.75 -11.49 -4.33
CA PRO A 214 12.82 -11.78 -3.37
C PRO A 214 14.20 -11.20 -3.68
N ALA A 215 14.40 -10.46 -4.77
CA ALA A 215 15.72 -10.02 -5.19
C ALA A 215 16.08 -8.63 -4.65
N ALA A 216 16.38 -8.54 -3.35
CA ALA A 216 17.29 -7.51 -2.83
C ALA A 216 18.60 -8.21 -2.45
N ALA A 217 19.40 -8.51 -3.46
CA ALA A 217 20.81 -8.84 -3.29
C ALA A 217 21.62 -7.65 -3.81
N GLU A 218 22.27 -6.95 -2.88
CA GLU A 218 23.44 -6.07 -3.02
C GLU A 218 23.47 -5.08 -4.19
N LEU A 219 23.25 -3.79 -3.86
CA LEU A 219 23.96 -2.65 -4.45
C LEU A 219 24.31 -1.64 -3.36
#